data_AF-A1SW64-F1
#
_entry.id   AF-A1SW64-F1
#
_cell.length_a   1.000
_cell.length_b   1.000
_cell.length_c   1.000
_cell.angle_alpha   90.00
_cell.angle_beta   90.00
_cell.angle_gamma   90.00
#
_symmetry.space_group_name_H-M   'P 1'
#
loop_
_entity.id
_entity.type
_entity.pdbx_description
1 polymer ?
#
loop_
_entity_poly.entity_id
_entity_poly.type
_entity_poly.pdbx_seq_one_letter_code
_entity_poly.pdbx_strand_id
1 'polypeptide(L)'
;MLKKSLLAVALASILTGCGGSSDGTDSGSTDTGSTTYTVIDGYLSAAEVYVLSPDGGTEILIGETDANGKIQIEAKYKGYTVIAKIIAGKTTDSDSAGFVAKSYEMRSTVDSTVVTPFTTLANISVMTLTALAAELQLDEADVSGDYVKSTDGKAHLVARGLAKKLDDDNDDDDAPGLRAYAGESVSYIDTNFTENDDLKEVELNDDNSSHHARIANIVDFIEDGKTFYGTSFSQYYSSIEGIMEISLVDGKGTSTYNDTNKTDDTFNYTIDNNKVMIDGVSDEYIYVSKELVLSVTADNDLFVYSKADLNSTTGFTADEIQGKTWYVMNDTNTAGTQAIEIFTASLTLHATNQTLTAAYDEEVQNGTYTLINGTLALTIENDAGPSDYLEFRKGAGNEDMIIAMEVNSATTPIIFSTEKNFVSTLAGKWAMLSK
;
A
#
# COMPACT_ATOMS: atom_id res chain seq x y z
N MET A 1 -12.39 2.41 51.88
CA MET A 1 -12.35 3.78 51.31
C MET A 1 -12.13 3.65 49.82
N LEU A 2 -13.16 4.01 49.05
CA LEU A 2 -13.18 3.93 47.59
C LEU A 2 -12.44 5.13 46.99
N LYS A 3 -11.58 4.87 45.99
CA LYS A 3 -11.43 5.73 44.81
C LYS A 3 -11.21 4.83 43.60
N LYS A 4 -12.34 4.41 43.00
CA LYS A 4 -12.40 3.94 41.62
C LYS A 4 -12.44 5.20 40.75
N SER A 5 -11.49 5.35 39.83
CA SER A 5 -11.62 6.31 38.73
C SER A 5 -11.80 5.50 37.45
N LEU A 6 -13.07 5.24 37.15
CA LEU A 6 -13.51 4.81 35.82
C LEU A 6 -13.37 6.03 34.91
N LEU A 7 -12.49 5.97 33.90
CA LEU A 7 -12.56 6.91 32.79
C LEU A 7 -13.42 6.23 31.71
N ALA A 8 -14.71 6.53 31.75
CA ALA A 8 -15.66 6.13 30.73
C ALA A 8 -15.49 7.05 29.52
N VAL A 9 -15.09 6.46 28.39
CA VAL A 9 -15.10 7.10 27.07
C VAL A 9 -16.56 7.28 26.66
N ALA A 10 -17.04 8.52 26.69
CA ALA A 10 -18.33 8.89 26.13
C ALA A 10 -18.16 9.11 24.62
N LEU A 11 -18.46 8.08 23.82
CA LEU A 11 -18.71 8.23 22.40
C LEU A 11 -20.03 8.98 22.23
N ALA A 12 -19.94 10.28 21.92
CA ALA A 12 -21.09 11.08 21.53
C ALA A 12 -21.47 10.72 20.09
N SER A 13 -22.38 9.75 19.96
CA SER A 13 -23.13 9.48 18.74
C SER A 13 -24.06 10.64 18.42
N ILE A 14 -23.69 11.49 17.47
CA ILE A 14 -24.60 12.47 16.87
C ILE A 14 -25.38 11.76 15.76
N LEU A 15 -26.43 11.03 16.14
CA LEU A 15 -27.52 10.70 15.21
C LEU A 15 -28.48 11.89 15.18
N THR A 16 -28.39 12.73 14.15
CA THR A 16 -29.50 13.63 13.79
C THR A 16 -30.54 12.85 13.00
N GLY A 17 -31.43 12.17 13.72
CA GLY A 17 -32.68 11.63 13.20
C GLY A 17 -33.84 12.20 14.02
N CYS A 18 -34.45 13.30 13.56
CA CYS A 18 -35.72 13.78 14.09
C CYS A 18 -36.71 13.90 12.96
N GLY A 19 -37.60 12.91 12.86
CA GLY A 19 -38.80 12.96 12.06
C GLY A 19 -39.98 13.46 12.88
N GLY A 20 -40.64 14.51 12.37
CA GLY A 20 -42.09 14.72 12.42
C GLY A 20 -42.72 15.26 13.70
N SER A 21 -43.17 16.52 13.69
CA SER A 21 -44.58 16.85 13.43
C SER A 21 -44.91 18.35 13.64
N SER A 22 -45.76 18.85 12.74
CA SER A 22 -46.69 20.00 12.78
C SER A 22 -46.21 21.45 12.67
N ASP A 23 -46.75 22.07 11.61
CA ASP A 23 -47.26 23.44 11.46
C ASP A 23 -46.29 24.61 11.24
N GLY A 24 -46.14 24.93 9.94
CA GLY A 24 -46.38 26.27 9.44
C GLY A 24 -45.28 27.31 9.65
N THR A 25 -44.42 27.48 8.65
CA THR A 25 -44.37 28.70 7.83
C THR A 25 -43.28 28.55 6.78
N ASP A 26 -43.64 28.97 5.57
CA ASP A 26 -42.81 29.04 4.37
C ASP A 26 -41.54 29.84 4.64
N SER A 27 -40.40 29.15 4.64
CA SER A 27 -39.08 29.75 4.51
C SER A 27 -38.32 28.87 3.54
N GLY A 28 -38.09 29.39 2.34
CA GLY A 28 -37.43 28.71 1.24
C GLY A 28 -36.08 28.14 1.69
N SER A 29 -36.07 26.86 2.03
CA SER A 29 -34.86 26.07 2.07
C SER A 29 -34.48 25.83 0.60
N THR A 30 -33.46 26.55 0.14
CA THR A 30 -32.73 26.13 -1.06
C THR A 30 -32.21 24.73 -0.76
N ASP A 31 -32.88 23.73 -1.32
CA ASP A 31 -32.34 22.39 -1.48
C ASP A 31 -31.07 22.51 -2.34
N THR A 32 -29.94 22.78 -1.68
CA THR A 32 -28.63 22.75 -2.32
C THR A 32 -28.28 21.29 -2.48
N GLY A 33 -28.87 20.65 -3.50
CA GLY A 33 -28.73 19.22 -3.75
C GLY A 33 -27.27 18.76 -3.73
N SER A 34 -27.04 17.50 -3.40
CA SER A 34 -25.74 16.84 -3.47
C SER A 34 -25.85 15.58 -4.30
N THR A 35 -24.75 15.19 -4.93
CA THR A 35 -24.62 13.93 -5.66
C THR A 35 -23.62 13.05 -4.93
N THR A 36 -23.97 11.78 -4.74
CA THR A 36 -23.06 10.79 -4.17
C THR A 36 -22.12 10.28 -5.25
N TYR A 37 -20.82 10.39 -4.99
CA TYR A 37 -19.77 9.77 -5.79
C TYR A 37 -19.25 8.52 -5.07
N THR A 38 -18.82 7.54 -5.85
CA THR A 38 -18.17 6.32 -5.33
C THR A 38 -16.79 6.16 -5.98
N VAL A 39 -15.75 6.00 -5.18
CA VAL A 39 -14.37 5.74 -5.64
C VAL A 39 -14.12 4.23 -5.60
N ILE A 40 -13.75 3.64 -6.75
CA ILE A 40 -13.75 2.20 -6.96
C ILE A 40 -12.45 1.70 -7.63
N ASP A 41 -11.66 0.94 -6.88
CA ASP A 41 -10.62 -0.03 -7.32
C ASP A 41 -11.07 -1.42 -6.81
N GLY A 42 -11.06 -1.60 -5.49
CA GLY A 42 -12.19 -2.16 -4.74
C GLY A 42 -13.10 -1.04 -4.21
N TYR A 43 -13.48 -1.02 -2.94
CA TYR A 43 -14.09 0.16 -2.31
C TYR A 43 -13.02 0.87 -1.48
N LEU A 44 -12.65 2.09 -1.88
CA LEU A 44 -11.53 2.82 -1.28
C LEU A 44 -11.99 3.73 -0.14
N SER A 45 -11.62 3.41 1.08
CA SER A 45 -11.93 4.21 2.28
C SER A 45 -10.79 5.16 2.62
N ALA A 46 -11.11 6.36 3.09
CA ALA A 46 -10.16 7.43 3.41
C ALA A 46 -9.30 7.86 2.20
N ALA A 47 -9.84 7.76 0.98
CA ALA A 47 -9.28 8.41 -0.19
C ALA A 47 -9.64 9.89 -0.16
N GLU A 48 -8.70 10.78 -0.45
CA GLU A 48 -8.94 12.22 -0.46
C GLU A 48 -9.61 12.61 -1.78
N VAL A 49 -10.77 13.26 -1.71
CA VAL A 49 -11.55 13.62 -2.89
C VAL A 49 -11.49 15.12 -3.11
N TYR A 50 -11.06 15.48 -4.32
CA TYR A 50 -10.98 16.84 -4.81
C TYR A 50 -11.94 17.05 -5.98
N VAL A 51 -12.26 18.31 -6.27
CA VAL A 51 -12.89 18.72 -7.52
C VAL A 51 -11.98 19.68 -8.27
N LEU A 52 -11.82 19.43 -9.57
CA LEU A 52 -11.05 20.26 -10.49
C LEU A 52 -11.99 21.06 -11.39
N SER A 53 -11.78 22.37 -11.45
CA SER A 53 -12.60 23.26 -12.29
C SER A 53 -12.50 22.92 -13.78
N PRO A 54 -13.54 23.22 -14.60
CA PRO A 54 -13.52 22.90 -16.04
C PRO A 54 -12.39 23.55 -16.84
N ASP A 55 -11.81 24.64 -16.32
CA ASP A 55 -10.64 25.30 -16.90
C ASP A 55 -9.30 24.71 -16.41
N GLY A 56 -9.33 23.69 -15.55
CA GLY A 56 -8.17 23.02 -14.96
C GLY A 56 -7.41 23.87 -13.93
N GLY A 57 -7.88 25.07 -13.60
CA GLY A 57 -7.08 26.04 -12.84
C GLY A 57 -7.23 25.97 -11.32
N THR A 58 -8.26 25.29 -10.79
CA THR A 58 -8.54 25.25 -9.34
C THR A 58 -8.91 23.83 -8.90
N GLU A 59 -8.10 23.29 -8.00
CA GLU A 59 -8.37 22.05 -7.27
C GLU A 59 -8.88 22.38 -5.85
N ILE A 60 -9.97 21.75 -5.42
CA ILE A 60 -10.61 22.00 -4.12
C ILE A 60 -10.84 20.67 -3.40
N LEU A 61 -10.24 20.51 -2.21
CA LEU A 61 -10.51 19.36 -1.34
C LEU A 61 -11.96 19.40 -0.84
N ILE A 62 -12.70 18.31 -1.09
CA ILE A 62 -14.07 18.11 -0.60
C ILE A 62 -14.05 17.37 0.74
N GLY A 63 -13.23 16.33 0.87
CA GLY A 63 -13.15 15.49 2.05
C GLY A 63 -12.61 14.12 1.74
N GLU A 64 -12.97 13.13 2.56
CA GLU A 64 -12.53 11.75 2.42
C GLU A 64 -13.72 10.82 2.16
N THR A 65 -13.47 9.71 1.46
CA THR A 65 -14.45 8.65 1.27
C THR A 65 -14.73 7.87 2.56
N ASP A 66 -15.96 7.38 2.71
CA ASP A 66 -16.34 6.46 3.77
C ASP A 66 -15.87 5.01 3.51
N ALA A 67 -16.20 4.10 4.43
CA ALA A 67 -15.85 2.68 4.36
C ALA A 67 -16.40 1.93 3.13
N ASN A 68 -17.34 2.54 2.37
CA ASN A 68 -17.90 2.00 1.13
C ASN A 68 -17.41 2.78 -0.10
N GLY A 69 -16.36 3.59 0.03
CA GLY A 69 -15.84 4.42 -1.04
C GLY A 69 -16.70 5.63 -1.38
N LYS A 70 -17.64 6.05 -0.53
CA LYS A 70 -18.63 7.09 -0.88
C LYS A 70 -18.30 8.45 -0.31
N ILE A 71 -18.66 9.48 -1.07
CA ILE A 71 -18.63 10.88 -0.64
C ILE A 71 -19.79 11.67 -1.26
N GLN A 72 -20.29 12.69 -0.55
CA GLN A 72 -21.28 13.62 -1.09
C GLN A 72 -20.59 14.87 -1.63
N ILE A 73 -20.89 15.24 -2.88
CA ILE A 73 -20.39 16.46 -3.51
C ILE A 73 -21.57 17.39 -3.77
N GLU A 74 -21.44 18.64 -3.32
CA GLU A 74 -22.48 19.67 -3.50
C GLU A 74 -22.71 20.00 -4.98
N ALA A 75 -23.97 20.25 -5.37
CA ALA A 75 -24.36 20.56 -6.75
C ALA A 75 -23.68 21.82 -7.33
N LYS A 76 -23.10 22.69 -6.50
CA LYS A 76 -22.31 23.85 -6.95
C LYS A 76 -21.07 23.44 -7.75
N TYR A 77 -20.60 22.21 -7.58
CA TYR A 77 -19.47 21.62 -8.31
C TYR A 77 -19.91 20.80 -9.52
N LYS A 78 -21.17 20.92 -9.97
CA LYS A 78 -21.63 20.23 -11.18
C LYS A 78 -20.76 20.63 -12.39
N GLY A 79 -20.29 19.62 -13.12
CA GLY A 79 -19.43 19.79 -14.30
C GLY A 79 -17.93 19.89 -14.00
N TYR A 80 -17.54 19.82 -12.72
CA TYR A 80 -16.14 19.70 -12.32
C TYR A 80 -15.71 18.23 -12.47
N THR A 81 -14.44 18.00 -12.78
CA THR A 81 -13.85 16.65 -12.72
C THR A 81 -13.65 16.29 -11.25
N VAL A 82 -14.07 15.10 -10.85
CA VAL A 82 -13.80 14.58 -9.51
C VAL A 82 -12.49 13.82 -9.54
N ILE A 83 -11.61 14.13 -8.60
CA ILE A 83 -10.30 13.52 -8.43
C ILE A 83 -10.31 12.79 -7.09
N ALA A 84 -9.87 11.55 -7.07
CA ALA A 84 -9.62 10.79 -5.86
C ALA A 84 -8.12 10.51 -5.75
N LYS A 85 -7.50 10.99 -4.68
CA LYS A 85 -6.10 10.71 -4.33
C LYS A 85 -6.05 9.59 -3.31
N ILE A 86 -5.43 8.49 -3.70
CA ILE A 86 -5.22 7.30 -2.88
C ILE A 86 -3.86 7.49 -2.24
N ILE A 87 -3.84 7.54 -0.90
CA ILE A 87 -2.66 7.94 -0.15
C ILE A 87 -2.06 6.71 0.53
N ALA A 88 -0.81 6.38 0.18
CA ALA A 88 -0.09 5.27 0.77
C ALA A 88 -0.01 5.38 2.30
N GLY A 89 -0.27 4.28 3.00
CA GLY A 89 -0.30 4.23 4.47
C GLY A 89 -1.55 4.85 5.12
N LYS A 90 -2.48 5.41 4.34
CA LYS A 90 -3.73 6.02 4.86
C LYS A 90 -4.98 5.40 4.27
N THR A 91 -5.09 5.36 2.94
CA THR A 91 -6.25 4.79 2.25
C THR A 91 -6.26 3.28 2.40
N THR A 92 -7.45 2.68 2.60
CA THR A 92 -7.62 1.23 2.60
C THR A 92 -8.50 0.81 1.43
N ASP A 93 -8.17 -0.30 0.80
CA ASP A 93 -8.97 -0.91 -0.25
C ASP A 93 -9.70 -2.14 0.29
N SER A 94 -11.00 -2.26 0.06
CA SER A 94 -11.75 -3.47 0.43
C SER A 94 -11.25 -4.74 -0.26
N ASP A 95 -10.48 -4.59 -1.35
CA ASP A 95 -9.87 -5.70 -2.05
C ASP A 95 -8.53 -6.18 -1.49
N SER A 96 -7.96 -5.46 -0.52
CA SER A 96 -6.64 -5.77 0.04
C SER A 96 -6.63 -5.66 1.57
N ALA A 97 -5.76 -6.41 2.24
CA ALA A 97 -5.58 -6.26 3.68
C ALA A 97 -4.74 -5.02 4.03
N GLY A 98 -5.24 -4.20 4.96
CA GLY A 98 -4.50 -3.06 5.49
C GLY A 98 -4.57 -1.81 4.61
N PHE A 99 -3.55 -0.97 4.71
CA PHE A 99 -3.46 0.25 3.90
C PHE A 99 -2.86 -0.04 2.53
N VAL A 100 -3.24 0.77 1.55
CA VAL A 100 -2.58 0.79 0.24
C VAL A 100 -1.11 1.16 0.44
N ALA A 101 -0.21 0.42 -0.22
CA ALA A 101 1.23 0.59 -0.09
C ALA A 101 1.81 1.65 -1.04
N LYS A 102 1.10 2.00 -2.12
CA LYS A 102 1.48 2.97 -3.17
C LYS A 102 0.40 4.06 -3.31
N SER A 103 0.81 5.31 -3.49
CA SER A 103 -0.11 6.40 -3.77
C SER A 103 -0.44 6.42 -5.26
N TYR A 104 -1.69 6.74 -5.60
CA TYR A 104 -2.09 6.93 -6.99
C TYR A 104 -3.31 7.87 -7.08
N GLU A 105 -3.55 8.43 -8.26
CA GLU A 105 -4.69 9.31 -8.51
C GLU A 105 -5.68 8.67 -9.50
N MET A 106 -6.98 8.85 -9.22
CA MET A 106 -8.05 8.47 -10.12
C MET A 106 -8.97 9.65 -10.43
N ARG A 107 -9.50 9.69 -11.65
CA ARG A 107 -10.34 10.79 -12.14
C ARG A 107 -11.66 10.29 -12.67
N SER A 108 -12.74 11.03 -12.40
CA SER A 108 -14.02 10.81 -13.07
C SER A 108 -13.99 11.35 -14.50
N THR A 109 -15.00 10.97 -15.28
CA THR A 109 -15.44 11.78 -16.43
C THR A 109 -16.57 12.71 -15.99
N VAL A 110 -16.86 13.75 -16.79
CA VAL A 110 -17.79 14.85 -16.44
C VAL A 110 -19.22 14.36 -16.08
N ASP A 111 -19.64 13.23 -16.64
CA ASP A 111 -20.98 12.66 -16.45
C ASP A 111 -21.00 11.39 -15.58
N SER A 112 -19.87 11.02 -14.98
CA SER A 112 -19.76 9.83 -14.14
C SER A 112 -19.91 10.17 -12.66
N THR A 113 -20.72 9.41 -11.93
CA THR A 113 -20.77 9.43 -10.45
C THR A 113 -19.87 8.36 -9.81
N VAL A 114 -19.04 7.71 -10.61
CA VAL A 114 -17.99 6.81 -10.15
C VAL A 114 -16.61 7.33 -10.57
N VAL A 115 -15.62 7.11 -9.72
CA VAL A 115 -14.21 7.41 -9.96
C VAL A 115 -13.48 6.07 -9.90
N THR A 116 -13.00 5.58 -11.04
CA THR A 116 -12.46 4.23 -11.20
C THR A 116 -11.24 4.23 -12.14
N PRO A 117 -10.42 3.18 -12.18
CA PRO A 117 -9.32 3.08 -13.14
C PRO A 117 -9.78 3.25 -14.60
N PHE A 118 -11.01 2.82 -14.94
CA PHE A 118 -11.58 3.03 -16.27
C PHE A 118 -11.99 4.47 -16.53
N THR A 119 -12.59 5.17 -15.55
CA THR A 119 -12.91 6.59 -15.73
C THR A 119 -11.65 7.43 -15.83
N THR A 120 -10.61 7.07 -15.09
CA THR A 120 -9.28 7.65 -15.18
C THR A 120 -8.70 7.44 -16.58
N LEU A 121 -8.66 6.18 -17.04
CA LEU A 121 -8.14 5.83 -18.36
C LEU A 121 -8.89 6.57 -19.48
N ALA A 122 -10.22 6.67 -19.39
CA ALA A 122 -11.04 7.43 -20.33
C ALA A 122 -10.74 8.93 -20.28
N ASN A 123 -10.53 9.49 -19.09
CA ASN A 123 -10.19 10.90 -18.88
C ASN A 123 -8.84 11.25 -19.50
N ILE A 124 -7.77 10.54 -19.15
CA ILE A 124 -6.41 10.79 -19.67
C ILE A 124 -6.30 10.51 -21.17
N SER A 125 -7.10 9.56 -21.69
CA SER A 125 -7.15 9.25 -23.12
C SER A 125 -8.09 10.15 -23.91
N VAL A 126 -8.78 11.08 -23.24
CA VAL A 126 -9.75 12.03 -23.85
C VAL A 126 -10.81 11.28 -24.68
N MET A 127 -11.41 10.23 -24.11
CA MET A 127 -12.40 9.40 -24.76
C MET A 127 -13.64 9.15 -23.89
N THR A 128 -14.74 8.69 -24.50
CA THR A 128 -15.94 8.33 -23.75
C THR A 128 -15.81 6.94 -23.15
N LEU A 129 -16.51 6.69 -22.05
CA LEU A 129 -16.57 5.36 -21.43
C LEU A 129 -17.15 4.31 -22.38
N THR A 130 -18.14 4.67 -23.20
CA THR A 130 -18.69 3.82 -24.27
C THR A 130 -17.62 3.44 -25.30
N ALA A 131 -16.79 4.39 -25.73
CA ALA A 131 -15.73 4.12 -26.69
C ALA A 131 -14.63 3.24 -26.08
N LEU A 132 -14.27 3.49 -24.82
CA LEU A 132 -13.32 2.66 -24.08
C LEU A 132 -13.84 1.23 -23.91
N ALA A 133 -15.10 1.05 -23.51
CA ALA A 133 -15.72 -0.27 -23.37
C ALA A 133 -15.73 -1.03 -24.71
N ALA A 134 -16.10 -0.37 -25.80
CA ALA A 134 -16.08 -0.98 -27.13
C ALA A 134 -14.67 -1.36 -27.59
N GLU A 135 -13.67 -0.52 -27.29
CA GLU A 135 -12.26 -0.80 -27.59
C GLU A 135 -11.74 -2.02 -26.82
N LEU A 136 -12.02 -2.07 -25.52
CA LEU A 136 -11.59 -3.14 -24.63
C LEU A 136 -12.47 -4.40 -24.74
N GLN A 137 -13.58 -4.34 -25.47
CA GLN A 137 -14.58 -5.42 -25.56
C GLN A 137 -15.14 -5.84 -24.19
N LEU A 138 -15.34 -4.85 -23.32
CA LEU A 138 -15.96 -5.01 -22.00
C LEU A 138 -17.42 -4.52 -22.03
N ASP A 139 -18.23 -4.98 -21.07
CA ASP A 139 -19.59 -4.45 -20.90
C ASP A 139 -19.52 -2.96 -20.52
N GLU A 140 -20.29 -2.13 -21.22
CA GLU A 140 -20.35 -0.69 -20.95
C GLU A 140 -20.81 -0.40 -19.53
N ALA A 141 -21.72 -1.20 -18.95
CA ALA A 141 -22.20 -1.04 -17.59
C ALA A 141 -21.10 -1.26 -16.54
N ASP A 142 -20.13 -2.13 -16.83
CA ASP A 142 -19.02 -2.41 -15.93
C ASP A 142 -17.92 -1.33 -16.05
N VAL A 143 -17.62 -0.89 -17.27
CA VAL A 143 -16.64 0.19 -17.52
C VAL A 143 -17.15 1.55 -16.99
N SER A 144 -18.45 1.81 -17.09
CA SER A 144 -19.06 3.08 -16.68
C SER A 144 -19.66 3.08 -15.27
N GLY A 145 -19.59 1.94 -14.57
CA GLY A 145 -20.30 1.74 -13.31
C GLY A 145 -19.46 1.08 -12.23
N ASP A 146 -20.15 0.32 -11.38
CA ASP A 146 -19.60 -0.38 -10.22
C ASP A 146 -19.30 -1.84 -10.61
N TYR A 147 -18.14 -2.05 -11.24
CA TYR A 147 -17.70 -3.37 -11.71
C TYR A 147 -17.46 -4.38 -10.57
N VAL A 148 -17.30 -3.94 -9.32
CA VAL A 148 -17.18 -4.85 -8.15
C VAL A 148 -18.45 -5.67 -7.97
N LYS A 149 -19.59 -5.14 -8.42
CA LYS A 149 -20.89 -5.84 -8.43
C LYS A 149 -21.10 -6.72 -9.66
N SER A 150 -20.21 -6.66 -10.65
CA SER A 150 -20.31 -7.51 -11.84
C SER A 150 -20.17 -8.99 -11.47
N THR A 151 -20.91 -9.83 -12.18
CA THR A 151 -20.87 -11.28 -11.98
C THR A 151 -19.73 -11.94 -12.76
N ASP A 152 -19.24 -11.34 -13.84
CA ASP A 152 -18.16 -11.93 -14.63
C ASP A 152 -16.76 -11.67 -14.04
N GLY A 153 -16.60 -10.60 -13.24
CA GLY A 153 -15.35 -10.22 -12.60
C GLY A 153 -14.23 -9.76 -13.55
N LYS A 154 -14.47 -9.71 -14.86
CA LYS A 154 -13.45 -9.39 -15.87
C LYS A 154 -13.04 -7.93 -15.77
N ALA A 155 -14.01 -7.02 -15.78
CA ALA A 155 -13.74 -5.59 -15.64
C ALA A 155 -13.03 -5.30 -14.30
N HIS A 156 -13.41 -6.00 -13.24
CA HIS A 156 -12.78 -5.88 -11.93
C HIS A 156 -11.32 -6.33 -11.93
N LEU A 157 -11.01 -7.47 -12.56
CA LEU A 157 -9.62 -7.95 -12.67
C LEU A 157 -8.74 -6.98 -13.48
N VAL A 158 -9.26 -6.41 -14.56
CA VAL A 158 -8.53 -5.41 -15.37
C VAL A 158 -8.33 -4.12 -14.56
N ALA A 159 -9.36 -3.66 -13.85
CA ALA A 159 -9.28 -2.44 -13.04
C ALA A 159 -8.22 -2.52 -11.94
N ARG A 160 -8.15 -3.64 -11.22
CA ARG A 160 -7.10 -3.89 -10.20
C ARG A 160 -5.68 -3.82 -10.78
N GLY A 161 -5.50 -4.37 -11.98
CA GLY A 161 -4.22 -4.30 -12.69
C GLY A 161 -3.86 -2.87 -13.11
N LEU A 162 -4.85 -2.10 -13.59
CA LEU A 162 -4.68 -0.70 -13.96
C LEU A 162 -4.32 0.16 -12.75
N ALA A 163 -4.99 -0.02 -11.62
CA ALA A 163 -4.75 0.79 -10.42
C ALA A 163 -3.30 0.72 -9.93
N LYS A 164 -2.66 -0.45 -10.01
CA LYS A 164 -1.24 -0.62 -9.69
C LYS A 164 -0.30 0.19 -10.58
N LYS A 165 -0.73 0.46 -11.81
CA LYS A 165 0.06 1.17 -12.83
C LYS A 165 -0.21 2.67 -12.88
N LEU A 166 -1.24 3.16 -12.19
CA LEU A 166 -1.49 4.59 -12.08
C LEU A 166 -0.39 5.26 -11.23
N ASP A 167 -0.07 6.49 -11.60
CA ASP A 167 0.83 7.37 -10.86
C ASP A 167 0.07 8.23 -9.83
N ASP A 168 0.80 8.86 -8.91
CA ASP A 168 0.24 9.79 -7.92
C ASP A 168 -0.08 11.17 -8.50
N ASP A 169 0.41 11.44 -9.72
CA ASP A 169 0.00 12.52 -10.61
C ASP A 169 -0.37 11.97 -11.99
N ASN A 170 -1.63 12.11 -12.37
CA ASN A 170 -2.11 11.68 -13.70
C ASN A 170 -1.41 12.35 -14.89
N ASP A 171 -0.70 13.47 -14.71
CA ASP A 171 0.09 14.08 -15.78
C ASP A 171 1.33 13.22 -16.13
N ASP A 172 1.76 12.32 -15.24
CA ASP A 172 2.86 11.38 -15.44
C ASP A 172 2.39 10.00 -15.99
N ASP A 173 1.07 9.76 -16.05
CA ASP A 173 0.50 8.52 -16.59
C ASP A 173 0.77 8.34 -18.10
N ASP A 174 1.32 7.18 -18.49
CA ASP A 174 1.43 6.77 -19.91
C ASP A 174 0.07 6.25 -20.42
N ALA A 175 -0.82 7.17 -20.82
CA ALA A 175 -2.15 6.82 -21.32
C ALA A 175 -2.15 5.76 -22.46
N PRO A 176 -1.28 5.84 -23.50
CA PRO A 176 -1.10 4.75 -24.47
C PRO A 176 -0.69 3.42 -23.83
N GLY A 177 0.28 3.42 -22.91
CA GLY A 177 0.75 2.23 -22.20
C GLY A 177 -0.33 1.58 -21.35
N LEU A 178 -1.08 2.37 -20.58
CA LEU A 178 -2.21 1.92 -19.76
C LEU A 178 -3.34 1.32 -20.62
N ARG A 179 -3.64 1.94 -21.77
CA ARG A 179 -4.63 1.38 -22.72
C ARG A 179 -4.17 0.07 -23.32
N ALA A 180 -2.90 -0.03 -23.72
CA ALA A 180 -2.33 -1.27 -24.22
C ALA A 180 -2.39 -2.37 -23.16
N TYR A 181 -1.99 -2.05 -21.92
CA TYR A 181 -2.09 -2.95 -20.78
C TYR A 181 -3.53 -3.45 -20.58
N ALA A 182 -4.53 -2.57 -20.54
CA ALA A 182 -5.92 -2.97 -20.37
C ALA A 182 -6.40 -3.93 -21.48
N GLY A 183 -6.08 -3.63 -22.74
CA GLY A 183 -6.44 -4.49 -23.87
C GLY A 183 -5.73 -5.85 -23.86
N GLU A 184 -4.48 -5.88 -23.44
CA GLU A 184 -3.70 -7.11 -23.24
C GLU A 184 -4.26 -7.94 -22.08
N SER A 185 -4.64 -7.30 -20.97
CA SER A 185 -5.30 -7.97 -19.85
C SER A 185 -6.61 -8.64 -20.29
N VAL A 186 -7.47 -7.93 -21.03
CA VAL A 186 -8.71 -8.53 -21.55
C VAL A 186 -8.42 -9.71 -22.48
N SER A 187 -7.48 -9.54 -23.42
CA SER A 187 -7.10 -10.60 -24.35
C SER A 187 -6.53 -11.83 -23.64
N TYR A 188 -5.74 -11.62 -22.59
CA TYR A 188 -5.23 -12.69 -21.74
C TYR A 188 -6.36 -13.39 -21.00
N ILE A 189 -7.32 -12.64 -20.44
CA ILE A 189 -8.46 -13.20 -19.73
C ILE A 189 -9.30 -14.08 -20.67
N ASP A 190 -9.64 -13.58 -21.85
CA ASP A 190 -10.42 -14.32 -22.85
C ASP A 190 -9.75 -15.60 -23.36
N THR A 191 -8.41 -15.63 -23.35
CA THR A 191 -7.64 -16.77 -23.82
C THR A 191 -7.46 -17.83 -22.74
N ASN A 192 -7.33 -17.42 -21.47
CA ASN A 192 -6.88 -18.28 -20.38
C ASN A 192 -7.96 -18.63 -19.36
N PHE A 193 -9.12 -17.96 -19.40
CA PHE A 193 -10.23 -18.21 -18.50
C PHE A 193 -11.52 -18.48 -19.27
N THR A 194 -12.42 -19.18 -18.61
CA THR A 194 -13.77 -19.52 -19.05
C THR A 194 -14.80 -18.79 -18.19
N GLU A 195 -16.05 -18.74 -18.64
CA GLU A 195 -17.14 -18.10 -17.88
C GLU A 195 -17.40 -18.73 -16.50
N ASN A 196 -16.86 -19.91 -16.20
CA ASN A 196 -17.01 -20.58 -14.91
C ASN A 196 -15.84 -20.32 -13.95
N ASP A 197 -14.78 -19.68 -14.41
CA ASP A 197 -13.63 -19.37 -13.56
C ASP A 197 -13.93 -18.16 -12.67
N ASP A 198 -13.54 -18.24 -11.40
CA ASP A 198 -13.75 -17.14 -10.46
C ASP A 198 -12.62 -16.11 -10.60
N LEU A 199 -12.87 -15.06 -11.37
CA LEU A 199 -11.89 -13.99 -11.60
C LEU A 199 -11.63 -13.14 -10.34
N LYS A 200 -12.42 -13.30 -9.27
CA LYS A 200 -12.19 -12.60 -7.98
C LYS A 200 -11.05 -13.21 -7.19
N GLU A 201 -10.70 -14.47 -7.46
CA GLU A 201 -9.66 -15.24 -6.76
C GLU A 201 -8.31 -15.20 -7.50
N VAL A 202 -8.19 -14.43 -8.57
CA VAL A 202 -6.97 -14.34 -9.38
C VAL A 202 -6.48 -12.91 -9.51
N GLU A 203 -5.20 -12.81 -9.86
CA GLU A 203 -4.50 -11.57 -10.13
C GLU A 203 -3.53 -11.76 -11.29
N LEU A 204 -3.43 -10.77 -12.18
CA LEU A 204 -2.51 -10.78 -13.31
C LEU A 204 -1.13 -10.31 -12.86
N ASN A 205 -0.08 -10.92 -13.42
CA ASN A 205 1.27 -10.36 -13.29
C ASN A 205 1.40 -9.06 -14.12
N ASP A 206 2.38 -8.22 -13.78
CA ASP A 206 2.48 -6.84 -14.28
C ASP A 206 2.64 -6.71 -15.81
N ASP A 207 3.04 -7.79 -16.47
CA ASP A 207 3.24 -7.89 -17.92
C ASP A 207 2.07 -8.60 -18.65
N ASN A 208 0.99 -8.93 -17.95
CA ASN A 208 -0.15 -9.70 -18.46
C ASN A 208 0.22 -11.04 -19.11
N SER A 209 1.41 -11.60 -18.83
CA SER A 209 1.85 -12.85 -19.46
C SER A 209 1.37 -14.10 -18.70
N SER A 210 0.97 -13.91 -17.45
CA SER A 210 0.63 -14.97 -16.51
C SER A 210 -0.27 -14.44 -15.38
N HIS A 211 -0.85 -15.35 -14.60
CA HIS A 211 -1.67 -15.02 -13.42
C HIS A 211 -1.23 -15.83 -12.20
N HIS A 212 -1.66 -15.40 -11.02
CA HIS A 212 -1.53 -16.14 -9.77
C HIS A 212 -2.82 -16.07 -8.94
N ALA A 213 -2.92 -16.93 -7.93
CA ALA A 213 -3.97 -16.79 -6.93
C ALA A 213 -3.84 -15.44 -6.25
N ARG A 214 -4.97 -14.75 -6.09
CA ARG A 214 -5.04 -13.44 -5.43
C ARG A 214 -4.70 -13.59 -3.95
N ILE A 215 -4.03 -12.58 -3.42
CA ILE A 215 -3.85 -12.40 -1.97
C ILE A 215 -4.78 -11.26 -1.54
N ALA A 216 -6.02 -11.59 -1.19
CA ALA A 216 -7.02 -10.61 -0.76
C ALA A 216 -6.88 -10.28 0.74
N ASN A 217 -6.39 -11.24 1.51
CA ASN A 217 -6.22 -11.10 2.95
C ASN A 217 -4.95 -11.81 3.45
N ILE A 218 -4.63 -11.67 4.74
CA ILE A 218 -3.39 -12.24 5.30
C ILE A 218 -3.38 -13.77 5.31
N VAL A 219 -4.54 -14.43 5.41
CA VAL A 219 -4.68 -15.89 5.33
C VAL A 219 -4.13 -16.38 4.00
N ASP A 220 -4.51 -15.72 2.90
CA ASP A 220 -4.08 -16.09 1.55
C ASP A 220 -2.55 -16.00 1.40
N PHE A 221 -1.90 -15.10 2.15
CA PHE A 221 -0.44 -14.99 2.17
C PHE A 221 0.20 -16.08 3.05
N ILE A 222 -0.24 -16.25 4.30
CA ILE A 222 0.48 -17.09 5.26
C ILE A 222 0.10 -18.58 5.21
N GLU A 223 -1.10 -18.92 4.73
CA GLU A 223 -1.59 -20.30 4.61
C GLU A 223 -1.54 -20.85 3.17
N ASP A 224 -0.61 -20.37 2.34
CA ASP A 224 -0.42 -20.86 0.95
C ASP A 224 0.27 -22.23 0.86
N GLY A 225 0.50 -22.88 2.01
CA GLY A 225 1.17 -24.17 2.14
C GLY A 225 2.68 -24.14 1.90
N LYS A 226 3.30 -22.95 1.80
CA LYS A 226 4.74 -22.78 1.61
C LYS A 226 5.40 -22.20 2.85
N THR A 227 6.68 -22.52 3.01
CA THR A 227 7.55 -21.83 3.97
C THR A 227 7.78 -20.40 3.52
N PHE A 228 7.81 -19.47 4.47
CA PHE A 228 8.20 -18.08 4.29
C PHE A 228 9.24 -17.69 5.34
N TYR A 229 9.88 -16.55 5.15
CA TYR A 229 11.03 -16.10 5.91
C TYR A 229 10.68 -14.85 6.71
N GLY A 230 11.02 -14.83 7.99
CA GLY A 230 10.74 -13.70 8.88
C GLY A 230 12.01 -13.13 9.48
N THR A 231 12.11 -11.81 9.64
CA THR A 231 13.14 -11.21 10.49
C THR A 231 12.62 -9.91 11.11
N SER A 232 13.13 -9.63 12.30
CA SER A 232 12.88 -8.40 13.04
C SER A 232 13.61 -7.21 12.40
N PHE A 233 12.99 -6.03 12.41
CA PHE A 233 13.65 -4.76 12.14
C PHE A 233 14.39 -4.22 13.37
N SER A 234 14.08 -4.69 14.57
CA SER A 234 14.88 -4.38 15.74
C SER A 234 16.23 -5.08 15.69
N GLN A 235 17.30 -4.30 15.81
CA GLN A 235 18.66 -4.83 15.82
C GLN A 235 18.89 -5.81 17.00
N TYR A 236 18.22 -5.60 18.13
CA TYR A 236 18.30 -6.50 19.27
C TYR A 236 17.75 -7.89 18.93
N TYR A 237 16.50 -7.97 18.50
CA TYR A 237 15.84 -9.24 18.19
C TYR A 237 16.48 -9.90 16.97
N SER A 238 16.77 -9.15 15.90
CA SER A 238 17.40 -9.70 14.69
C SER A 238 18.79 -10.30 14.95
N SER A 239 19.56 -9.76 15.91
CA SER A 239 20.86 -10.32 16.29
C SER A 239 20.79 -11.63 17.08
N ILE A 240 19.64 -11.93 17.68
CA ILE A 240 19.40 -13.13 18.50
C ILE A 240 18.69 -14.20 17.67
N GLU A 241 17.63 -13.81 16.96
CA GLU A 241 16.73 -14.69 16.24
C GLU A 241 17.22 -14.99 14.82
N GLY A 242 17.93 -14.02 14.23
CA GLY A 242 18.30 -14.05 12.82
C GLY A 242 17.08 -14.08 11.91
N ILE A 243 17.25 -14.68 10.74
CA ILE A 243 16.15 -14.95 9.81
C ILE A 243 15.52 -16.30 10.19
N MET A 244 14.22 -16.27 10.44
CA MET A 244 13.41 -17.45 10.74
C MET A 244 12.81 -18.04 9.46
N GLU A 245 12.71 -19.36 9.41
CA GLU A 245 11.85 -20.08 8.45
C GLU A 245 10.54 -20.41 9.15
N ILE A 246 9.40 -20.06 8.54
CA ILE A 246 8.07 -20.18 9.15
C ILE A 246 7.14 -20.92 8.19
N SER A 247 6.36 -21.85 8.72
CA SER A 247 5.27 -22.51 7.98
C SER A 247 4.02 -22.52 8.84
N LEU A 248 2.91 -22.02 8.31
CA LEU A 248 1.62 -21.97 8.97
C LEU A 248 0.61 -22.79 8.16
N VAL A 249 0.03 -23.82 8.78
CA VAL A 249 -0.96 -24.70 8.13
C VAL A 249 -2.04 -25.09 9.14
N ASP A 250 -3.30 -24.87 8.80
CA ASP A 250 -4.47 -25.31 9.55
C ASP A 250 -4.41 -24.95 11.06
N GLY A 251 -4.01 -23.72 11.37
CA GLY A 251 -3.90 -23.21 12.76
C GLY A 251 -2.68 -23.73 13.53
N LYS A 252 -1.72 -24.38 12.87
CA LYS A 252 -0.45 -24.84 13.45
C LYS A 252 0.73 -24.22 12.74
N GLY A 253 1.60 -23.59 13.53
CA GLY A 253 2.84 -23.01 13.05
C GLY A 253 4.05 -23.84 13.42
N THR A 254 5.06 -23.80 12.56
CA THR A 254 6.43 -24.21 12.87
C THR A 254 7.37 -23.06 12.55
N SER A 255 8.30 -22.76 13.44
CA SER A 255 9.40 -21.83 13.17
C SER A 255 10.74 -22.52 13.39
N THR A 256 11.69 -22.28 12.49
CA THR A 256 13.09 -22.68 12.65
C THR A 256 13.93 -21.42 12.69
N TYR A 257 14.57 -21.17 13.84
CA TYR A 257 15.49 -20.06 14.03
C TYR A 257 16.84 -20.42 13.43
N ASN A 258 17.44 -19.51 12.66
CA ASN A 258 18.79 -19.71 12.13
C ASN A 258 19.87 -19.26 13.15
N ASP A 259 19.67 -19.59 14.42
CA ASP A 259 20.67 -19.42 15.47
C ASP A 259 21.69 -20.58 15.44
N THR A 260 22.80 -20.44 16.16
CA THR A 260 23.88 -21.46 16.21
C THR A 260 23.42 -22.86 16.68
N ASN A 261 22.19 -23.01 17.18
CA ASN A 261 21.63 -24.25 17.71
C ASN A 261 20.36 -24.75 16.99
N LYS A 262 19.85 -24.08 15.95
CA LYS A 262 18.64 -24.44 15.17
C LYS A 262 17.57 -25.12 16.03
N THR A 263 16.85 -24.32 16.82
CA THR A 263 15.68 -24.82 17.53
C THR A 263 14.45 -24.73 16.64
N ASP A 264 13.80 -25.87 16.42
CA ASP A 264 12.46 -25.93 15.85
C ASP A 264 11.46 -25.67 16.98
N ASP A 265 10.57 -24.70 16.79
CA ASP A 265 9.43 -24.44 17.67
C ASP A 265 8.11 -24.74 16.96
N THR A 266 7.10 -25.14 17.72
CA THR A 266 5.76 -25.42 17.22
C THR A 266 4.74 -24.69 18.08
N PHE A 267 3.86 -23.93 17.44
CA PHE A 267 2.88 -23.09 18.12
C PHE A 267 1.49 -23.22 17.47
N ASN A 268 0.45 -22.81 18.19
CA ASN A 268 -0.88 -22.70 17.61
C ASN A 268 -1.15 -21.24 17.25
N TYR A 269 -1.89 -21.03 16.17
CA TYR A 269 -2.34 -19.70 15.82
C TYR A 269 -3.80 -19.69 15.38
N THR A 270 -4.41 -18.51 15.45
CA THR A 270 -5.71 -18.22 14.83
C THR A 270 -5.61 -16.92 14.05
N ILE A 271 -6.45 -16.75 13.03
CA ILE A 271 -6.47 -15.51 12.23
C ILE A 271 -7.80 -14.81 12.46
N ASP A 272 -7.75 -13.50 12.69
CA ASP A 272 -8.90 -12.59 12.74
C ASP A 272 -8.63 -11.39 11.84
N ASN A 273 -9.26 -11.38 10.66
CA ASN A 273 -9.01 -10.38 9.61
C ASN A 273 -7.51 -10.26 9.28
N ASN A 274 -6.90 -9.10 9.53
CA ASN A 274 -5.48 -8.85 9.30
C ASN A 274 -4.61 -9.10 10.54
N LYS A 275 -5.12 -9.85 11.53
CA LYS A 275 -4.39 -10.18 12.76
C LYS A 275 -4.14 -11.66 12.87
N VAL A 276 -2.89 -12.03 13.15
CA VAL A 276 -2.53 -13.40 13.51
C VAL A 276 -2.34 -13.43 15.01
N MET A 277 -3.04 -14.34 15.67
CA MET A 277 -2.95 -14.55 17.10
C MET A 277 -2.07 -15.78 17.35
N ILE A 278 -0.87 -15.60 17.91
CA ILE A 278 0.04 -16.70 18.27
C ILE A 278 0.03 -16.84 19.79
N ASP A 279 -0.42 -17.99 20.29
CA ASP A 279 -0.53 -18.27 21.74
C ASP A 279 -1.20 -17.15 22.58
N GLY A 280 -2.17 -16.44 21.97
CA GLY A 280 -2.94 -15.37 22.59
C GLY A 280 -2.36 -13.96 22.43
N VAL A 281 -1.24 -13.83 21.72
CA VAL A 281 -0.59 -12.56 21.37
C VAL A 281 -0.98 -12.15 19.96
N SER A 282 -1.36 -10.89 19.75
CA SER A 282 -1.86 -10.40 18.46
C SER A 282 -0.77 -9.67 17.69
N ASP A 283 -0.58 -10.08 16.45
CA ASP A 283 0.29 -9.42 15.47
C ASP A 283 -0.58 -8.82 14.37
N GLU A 284 -0.50 -7.51 14.15
CA GLU A 284 -1.24 -6.83 13.07
C GLU A 284 -0.39 -6.85 11.81
N TYR A 285 -0.95 -7.31 10.69
CA TYR A 285 -0.27 -7.41 9.41
C TYR A 285 -0.67 -6.31 8.44
N ILE A 286 0.30 -5.91 7.63
CA ILE A 286 0.19 -4.93 6.55
C ILE A 286 0.66 -5.62 5.28
N TYR A 287 -0.26 -5.81 4.33
CA TYR A 287 0.08 -6.36 3.03
C TYR A 287 0.85 -5.31 2.20
N VAL A 288 1.94 -5.73 1.56
CA VAL A 288 2.73 -4.85 0.69
C VAL A 288 2.73 -5.40 -0.73
N SER A 289 3.07 -6.68 -0.89
CA SER A 289 3.09 -7.34 -2.20
C SER A 289 2.91 -8.84 -2.05
N LYS A 290 2.79 -9.55 -3.18
CA LYS A 290 2.66 -11.01 -3.20
C LYS A 290 3.83 -11.76 -2.54
N GLU A 291 4.97 -11.10 -2.41
CA GLU A 291 6.18 -11.66 -1.80
C GLU A 291 6.47 -11.10 -0.41
N LEU A 292 5.71 -10.10 0.06
CA LEU A 292 6.07 -9.30 1.22
C LEU A 292 4.86 -8.84 2.04
N VAL A 293 4.91 -9.11 3.33
CA VAL A 293 4.03 -8.50 4.33
C VAL A 293 4.86 -8.00 5.50
N LEU A 294 4.39 -6.94 6.13
CA LEU A 294 4.95 -6.44 7.39
C LEU A 294 4.02 -6.82 8.53
N SER A 295 4.56 -6.90 9.74
CA SER A 295 3.74 -7.00 10.93
C SER A 295 4.30 -6.17 12.07
N VAL A 296 3.42 -5.56 12.86
CA VAL A 296 3.81 -5.03 14.16
C VAL A 296 3.33 -6.00 15.23
N THR A 297 4.28 -6.56 15.98
CA THR A 297 4.02 -7.55 17.02
C THR A 297 3.54 -6.90 18.30
N ALA A 298 2.90 -7.67 19.18
CA ALA A 298 2.49 -7.16 20.49
C ALA A 298 3.66 -6.82 21.42
N ASP A 299 4.85 -7.38 21.16
CA ASP A 299 6.09 -7.04 21.86
C ASP A 299 6.77 -5.80 21.27
N ASN A 300 6.05 -5.11 20.40
CA ASN A 300 6.41 -3.83 19.82
C ASN A 300 7.60 -3.88 18.88
N ASP A 301 7.70 -4.99 18.18
CA ASP A 301 8.69 -5.15 17.13
C ASP A 301 8.01 -5.03 15.76
N LEU A 302 8.73 -4.45 14.81
CA LEU A 302 8.34 -4.50 13.42
C LEU A 302 9.02 -5.72 12.81
N PHE A 303 8.24 -6.58 12.17
CA PHE A 303 8.72 -7.74 11.44
C PHE A 303 8.44 -7.59 9.95
N VAL A 304 9.36 -8.10 9.14
CA VAL A 304 9.10 -8.46 7.75
C VAL A 304 8.87 -9.95 7.66
N TYR A 305 7.87 -10.35 6.88
CA TYR A 305 7.71 -11.70 6.38
C TYR A 305 7.76 -11.70 4.85
N SER A 306 8.58 -12.59 4.27
CA SER A 306 8.76 -12.70 2.83
C SER A 306 8.66 -14.11 2.31
N LYS A 307 8.09 -14.27 1.11
CA LYS A 307 8.15 -15.52 0.34
C LYS A 307 9.53 -15.76 -0.27
N ALA A 308 10.35 -14.72 -0.41
CA ALA A 308 11.74 -14.83 -0.82
C ALA A 308 12.64 -15.15 0.39
N ASP A 309 13.68 -15.95 0.16
CA ASP A 309 14.67 -16.26 1.19
C ASP A 309 15.55 -15.03 1.46
N LEU A 310 15.34 -14.41 2.63
CA LEU A 310 16.08 -13.23 3.06
C LEU A 310 17.57 -13.51 3.29
N ASN A 311 17.99 -14.78 3.43
CA ASN A 311 19.42 -15.14 3.46
C ASN A 311 20.04 -15.13 2.05
N SER A 312 19.22 -15.27 1.01
CA SER A 312 19.63 -15.37 -0.39
C SER A 312 19.38 -14.05 -1.13
N THR A 313 20.04 -12.98 -0.66
CA THR A 313 19.87 -11.64 -1.23
C THR A 313 20.24 -11.56 -2.71
N THR A 314 19.53 -10.71 -3.44
CA THR A 314 19.74 -10.42 -4.86
C THR A 314 20.41 -9.05 -5.05
N GLY A 315 20.84 -8.77 -6.28
CA GLY A 315 21.40 -7.48 -6.64
C GLY A 315 20.33 -6.45 -6.96
N PHE A 316 20.57 -5.20 -6.57
CA PHE A 316 19.85 -4.05 -7.12
C PHE A 316 20.21 -3.85 -8.60
N THR A 317 19.25 -3.41 -9.39
CA THR A 317 19.44 -2.96 -10.77
C THR A 317 19.58 -1.43 -10.83
N ALA A 318 20.09 -0.91 -11.96
CA ALA A 318 20.21 0.53 -12.15
C ALA A 318 18.83 1.21 -12.19
N ASP A 319 17.87 0.61 -12.90
CA ASP A 319 16.53 1.15 -13.07
C ASP A 319 15.73 1.19 -11.76
N GLU A 320 16.04 0.29 -10.81
CA GLU A 320 15.45 0.32 -9.47
C GLU A 320 15.95 1.52 -8.66
N ILE A 321 17.21 1.94 -8.80
CA ILE A 321 17.84 2.88 -7.85
C ILE A 321 18.07 4.27 -8.44
N GLN A 322 18.51 4.36 -9.69
CA GLN A 322 19.00 5.62 -10.27
C GLN A 322 17.86 6.59 -10.56
N GLY A 323 18.05 7.85 -10.17
CA GLY A 323 17.06 8.92 -10.38
C GLY A 323 15.90 8.90 -9.40
N LYS A 324 15.86 7.96 -8.44
CA LYS A 324 14.77 7.82 -7.48
C LYS A 324 15.08 8.47 -6.14
N THR A 325 14.01 8.81 -5.42
CA THR A 325 14.07 9.12 -3.99
C THR A 325 13.49 7.95 -3.21
N TRP A 326 14.26 7.44 -2.26
CA TRP A 326 13.87 6.37 -1.35
C TRP A 326 13.70 6.92 0.06
N TYR A 327 12.52 6.76 0.63
CA TYR A 327 12.26 6.97 2.04
C TYR A 327 12.67 5.69 2.78
N VAL A 328 13.62 5.82 3.70
CA VAL A 328 14.19 4.71 4.43
C VAL A 328 13.75 4.70 5.88
N MET A 329 13.68 3.50 6.45
CA MET A 329 13.31 3.30 7.85
C MET A 329 13.99 2.07 8.44
N ASN A 330 14.52 2.22 9.66
CA ASN A 330 15.14 1.14 10.45
C ASN A 330 15.09 1.45 11.96
N ASP A 331 15.47 0.47 12.78
CA ASP A 331 15.83 0.67 14.19
C ASP A 331 17.35 0.89 14.28
N THR A 332 17.79 1.99 14.87
CA THR A 332 19.21 2.30 15.10
C THR A 332 19.70 1.92 16.49
N ASN A 333 18.86 1.30 17.32
CA ASN A 333 19.27 0.97 18.67
C ASN A 333 20.31 -0.17 18.71
N THR A 334 21.56 0.22 18.95
CA THR A 334 22.71 -0.69 19.08
C THR A 334 22.97 -1.18 20.50
N ALA A 335 22.21 -0.72 21.51
CA ALA A 335 22.54 -0.90 22.93
C ALA A 335 22.27 -2.31 23.49
N GLY A 336 21.90 -3.30 22.65
CA GLY A 336 21.55 -4.64 23.10
C GLY A 336 20.32 -4.66 24.02
N THR A 337 19.42 -3.69 23.84
CA THR A 337 18.17 -3.55 24.60
C THR A 337 16.97 -3.70 23.67
N GLN A 338 15.83 -4.12 24.22
CA GLN A 338 14.54 -4.17 23.49
C GLN A 338 13.91 -2.80 23.22
N ALA A 339 14.55 -1.70 23.63
CA ALA A 339 14.07 -0.37 23.25
C ALA A 339 14.23 -0.18 21.75
N ILE A 340 13.32 0.57 21.13
CA ILE A 340 13.43 0.91 19.71
C ILE A 340 13.90 2.36 19.55
N GLU A 341 14.72 2.61 18.55
CA GLU A 341 15.11 3.94 18.10
C GLU A 341 14.83 4.03 16.60
N ILE A 342 13.61 4.44 16.25
CA ILE A 342 13.20 4.52 14.85
C ILE A 342 13.92 5.67 14.18
N PHE A 343 14.68 5.36 13.13
CA PHE A 343 15.26 6.33 12.22
C PHE A 343 14.49 6.33 10.91
N THR A 344 14.24 7.52 10.37
CA THR A 344 13.70 7.70 9.03
C THR A 344 14.48 8.77 8.28
N ALA A 345 14.75 8.54 6.99
CA ALA A 345 15.40 9.51 6.13
C ALA A 345 14.86 9.44 4.69
N SER A 346 15.16 10.43 3.87
CA SER A 346 15.02 10.34 2.41
C SER A 346 16.39 10.31 1.75
N LEU A 347 16.56 9.42 0.78
CA LEU A 347 17.77 9.23 -0.01
C LEU A 347 17.44 9.48 -1.48
N THR A 348 17.92 10.59 -2.05
CA THR A 348 17.78 10.88 -3.49
C THR A 348 19.06 10.50 -4.23
N LEU A 349 18.99 9.49 -5.09
CA LEU A 349 20.12 8.94 -5.84
C LEU A 349 20.18 9.53 -7.24
N HIS A 350 21.04 10.53 -7.44
CA HIS A 350 21.13 11.27 -8.70
C HIS A 350 21.87 10.46 -9.77
N ALA A 351 21.25 10.25 -10.94
CA ALA A 351 21.81 9.41 -12.00
C ALA A 351 23.07 10.02 -12.66
N THR A 352 23.06 11.33 -12.89
CA THR A 352 24.05 12.02 -13.76
C THR A 352 25.49 11.97 -13.25
N ASN A 353 25.67 11.96 -11.94
CA ASN A 353 26.97 12.14 -11.28
C ASN A 353 27.22 11.13 -10.14
N GLN A 354 26.33 10.15 -9.96
CA GLN A 354 26.41 9.17 -8.85
C GLN A 354 26.50 9.84 -7.46
N THR A 355 25.88 11.01 -7.29
CA THR A 355 25.78 11.66 -5.98
C THR A 355 24.49 11.25 -5.28
N LEU A 356 24.52 11.30 -3.96
CA LEU A 356 23.40 11.05 -3.07
C LEU A 356 23.10 12.34 -2.30
N THR A 357 21.81 12.63 -2.10
CA THR A 357 21.34 13.59 -1.08
C THR A 357 20.57 12.81 -0.03
N ALA A 358 21.00 12.88 1.22
CA ALA A 358 20.31 12.30 2.36
C ALA A 358 19.66 13.42 3.19
N ALA A 359 18.41 13.26 3.60
CA ALA A 359 17.75 14.21 4.49
C ALA A 359 17.05 13.49 5.65
N TYR A 360 17.29 13.96 6.88
CA TYR A 360 16.73 13.45 8.13
C TYR A 360 16.62 14.63 9.12
N ASP A 361 15.56 14.69 9.93
CA ASP A 361 15.36 15.72 10.99
C ASP A 361 15.77 17.17 10.62
N GLU A 362 15.33 17.64 9.45
CA GLU A 362 15.64 18.97 8.87
C GLU A 362 17.10 19.18 8.41
N GLU A 363 17.99 18.21 8.64
CA GLU A 363 19.35 18.20 8.12
C GLU A 363 19.39 17.62 6.70
N VAL A 364 20.29 18.16 5.88
CA VAL A 364 20.57 17.66 4.54
C VAL A 364 22.06 17.41 4.42
N GLN A 365 22.42 16.17 4.14
CA GLN A 365 23.79 15.74 3.90
C GLN A 365 23.95 15.31 2.45
N ASN A 366 25.13 15.53 1.91
CA ASN A 366 25.47 15.08 0.56
C ASN A 366 26.43 13.90 0.63
N GLY A 367 26.50 13.17 -0.47
CA GLY A 367 27.34 11.99 -0.54
C GLY A 367 27.47 11.45 -1.95
N THR A 368 27.95 10.23 -2.03
CA THR A 368 28.05 9.48 -3.28
C THR A 368 27.44 8.09 -3.09
N TYR A 369 27.04 7.48 -4.20
CA TYR A 369 26.66 6.08 -4.20
C TYR A 369 27.37 5.34 -5.33
N THR A 370 27.54 4.03 -5.17
CA THR A 370 27.96 3.16 -6.25
C THR A 370 27.08 1.92 -6.29
N LEU A 371 26.87 1.39 -7.50
CA LEU A 371 26.16 0.13 -7.71
C LEU A 371 27.12 -0.84 -8.40
N ILE A 372 27.73 -1.74 -7.62
CA ILE A 372 28.75 -2.68 -8.12
C ILE A 372 28.24 -4.10 -7.92
N ASN A 373 28.06 -4.84 -9.02
CA ASN A 373 27.56 -6.22 -9.02
C ASN A 373 26.27 -6.39 -8.20
N GLY A 374 25.39 -5.38 -8.23
CA GLY A 374 24.13 -5.34 -7.49
C GLY A 374 24.22 -5.02 -6.00
N THR A 375 25.41 -4.73 -5.46
CA THR A 375 25.55 -4.10 -4.13
C THR A 375 25.41 -2.60 -4.28
N LEU A 376 24.47 -2.01 -3.53
CA LEU A 376 24.34 -0.56 -3.39
C LEU A 376 25.22 -0.11 -2.23
N ALA A 377 26.27 0.66 -2.51
CA ALA A 377 27.12 1.27 -1.48
C ALA A 377 26.85 2.77 -1.41
N LEU A 378 26.57 3.28 -0.21
CA LEU A 378 26.32 4.69 0.08
C LEU A 378 27.47 5.24 0.90
N THR A 379 27.99 6.40 0.51
CA THR A 379 28.95 7.18 1.31
C THR A 379 28.32 8.52 1.62
N ILE A 380 28.00 8.78 2.89
CA ILE A 380 27.37 10.02 3.35
C ILE A 380 28.43 10.88 4.03
N GLU A 381 28.59 12.12 3.59
CA GLU A 381 29.60 13.04 4.11
C GLU A 381 29.13 13.66 5.44
N ASN A 382 29.95 13.51 6.48
CA ASN A 382 29.72 14.12 7.78
C ASN A 382 30.58 15.40 7.92
N ASP A 383 29.94 16.54 8.17
CA ASP A 383 30.61 17.85 8.27
C ASP A 383 31.70 17.92 9.37
N ALA A 384 31.58 17.07 10.39
CA ALA A 384 32.45 17.08 11.58
C ALA A 384 33.17 15.74 11.87
N GLY A 385 33.12 14.76 10.96
CA GLY A 385 33.55 13.39 11.24
C GLY A 385 33.92 12.55 10.01
N PRO A 386 34.28 11.27 10.20
CA PRO A 386 34.42 10.34 9.08
C PRO A 386 33.07 10.19 8.37
N SER A 387 33.10 10.04 7.04
CA SER A 387 31.92 9.68 6.26
C SER A 387 31.34 8.35 6.72
N ASP A 388 30.02 8.26 6.74
CA ASP A 388 29.33 6.99 6.96
C ASP A 388 29.34 6.17 5.68
N TYR A 389 29.59 4.88 5.82
CA TYR A 389 29.65 3.93 4.71
C TYR A 389 28.68 2.78 4.96
N LEU A 390 27.67 2.65 4.10
CA LEU A 390 26.62 1.65 4.20
C LEU A 390 26.57 0.82 2.92
N GLU A 391 26.39 -0.49 3.05
CA GLU A 391 26.29 -1.40 1.90
C GLU A 391 25.05 -2.26 2.01
N PHE A 392 24.28 -2.31 0.92
CA PHE A 392 23.00 -3.00 0.87
C PHE A 392 22.93 -3.98 -0.28
N ARG A 393 22.21 -5.07 -0.03
CA ARG A 393 21.69 -6.01 -1.03
C ARG A 393 20.17 -6.06 -0.95
N LYS A 394 19.52 -6.44 -2.05
CA LYS A 394 18.07 -6.57 -2.08
C LYS A 394 17.66 -7.89 -1.43
N GLY A 395 16.91 -7.84 -0.33
CA GLY A 395 16.30 -9.00 0.29
C GLY A 395 15.06 -9.44 -0.48
N ALA A 396 14.00 -8.64 -0.40
CA ALA A 396 12.71 -8.90 -1.04
C ALA A 396 12.00 -7.58 -1.39
N GLY A 397 10.95 -7.63 -2.21
CA GLY A 397 10.13 -6.45 -2.51
C GLY A 397 9.92 -6.22 -4.01
N ASN A 398 9.40 -5.04 -4.35
CA ASN A 398 9.07 -4.62 -5.70
C ASN A 398 9.63 -3.20 -5.97
N GLU A 399 9.13 -2.53 -7.01
CA GLU A 399 9.59 -1.19 -7.39
C GLU A 399 9.18 -0.07 -6.42
N ASP A 400 8.14 -0.27 -5.62
CA ASP A 400 7.60 0.71 -4.67
C ASP A 400 8.18 0.53 -3.25
N MET A 401 8.50 -0.71 -2.88
CA MET A 401 9.08 -1.03 -1.58
C MET A 401 10.02 -2.22 -1.66
N ILE A 402 11.23 -2.01 -1.16
CA ILE A 402 12.30 -3.00 -1.06
C ILE A 402 12.71 -3.15 0.40
N ILE A 403 12.87 -4.39 0.82
CA ILE A 403 13.61 -4.74 2.03
C ILE A 403 15.07 -4.90 1.64
N ALA A 404 15.88 -3.94 2.06
CA ALA A 404 17.33 -3.96 1.89
C ALA A 404 17.97 -4.65 3.09
N MET A 405 18.91 -5.55 2.82
CA MET A 405 19.72 -6.21 3.84
C MET A 405 21.10 -5.57 3.84
N GLU A 406 21.54 -5.09 5.00
CA GLU A 406 22.88 -4.53 5.13
C GLU A 406 23.94 -5.64 5.09
N VAL A 407 24.95 -5.47 4.23
CA VAL A 407 25.98 -6.49 3.94
C VAL A 407 26.83 -6.81 5.17
N ASN A 408 27.10 -5.81 6.01
CA ASN A 408 28.00 -5.94 7.15
C ASN A 408 27.29 -6.34 8.46
N SER A 409 25.96 -6.19 8.54
CA SER A 409 25.17 -6.62 9.70
C SER A 409 24.31 -7.86 9.44
N ALA A 410 24.23 -8.33 8.17
CA ALA A 410 23.65 -9.57 7.65
C ALA A 410 22.19 -9.93 8.02
N THR A 411 21.63 -9.38 9.10
CA THR A 411 20.32 -9.74 9.63
C THR A 411 19.41 -8.54 9.91
N THR A 412 19.92 -7.31 9.94
CA THR A 412 19.06 -6.13 10.14
C THR A 412 18.50 -5.66 8.79
N PRO A 413 17.19 -5.82 8.56
CA PRO A 413 16.53 -5.27 7.38
C PRO A 413 16.36 -3.76 7.51
N ILE A 414 16.33 -3.08 6.36
CA ILE A 414 15.97 -1.67 6.23
C ILE A 414 14.87 -1.56 5.17
N ILE A 415 13.83 -0.79 5.45
CA ILE A 415 12.80 -0.47 4.46
C ILE A 415 13.35 0.61 3.54
N PHE A 416 13.22 0.39 2.24
CA PHE A 416 13.35 1.39 1.19
C PHE A 416 11.98 1.48 0.53
N SER A 417 11.30 2.62 0.62
CA SER A 417 10.04 2.83 -0.08
C SER A 417 10.06 4.12 -0.89
N THR A 418 9.39 4.14 -2.04
CA THR A 418 9.14 5.38 -2.80
C THR A 418 8.10 6.27 -2.11
N GLU A 419 7.42 5.76 -1.08
CA GLU A 419 6.24 6.37 -0.48
C GLU A 419 6.53 6.96 0.91
N LYS A 420 6.70 8.29 0.97
CA LYS A 420 6.96 9.02 2.23
C LYS A 420 5.87 8.79 3.27
N ASN A 421 4.61 8.85 2.84
CA ASN A 421 3.46 8.75 3.71
C ASN A 421 3.33 7.34 4.29
N PHE A 422 3.66 6.31 3.51
CA PHE A 422 3.73 4.93 3.98
C PHE A 422 4.76 4.79 5.10
N VAL A 423 6.01 5.21 4.86
CA VAL A 423 7.09 5.13 5.85
C VAL A 423 6.75 5.91 7.13
N SER A 424 6.23 7.13 6.99
CA SER A 424 5.87 7.97 8.14
C SER A 424 4.75 7.35 8.97
N THR A 425 3.74 6.78 8.31
CA THR A 425 2.63 6.10 8.98
C THR A 425 3.10 4.83 9.69
N LEU A 426 3.96 4.04 9.04
CA LEU A 426 4.53 2.83 9.61
C LEU A 426 5.40 3.13 10.83
N ALA A 427 6.29 4.12 10.73
CA ALA A 427 7.10 4.60 11.85
C ALA A 427 6.22 5.09 13.02
N GLY A 428 5.15 5.85 12.72
CA GLY A 428 4.18 6.29 13.71
C GLY A 428 3.47 5.12 14.41
N LYS A 429 3.02 4.11 13.64
CA LYS A 429 2.41 2.89 14.18
C LYS A 429 3.38 2.13 15.09
N TRP A 430 4.61 1.90 14.63
CA TRP A 430 5.63 1.20 15.41
C TRP A 430 5.95 1.95 16.71
N ALA A 431 6.14 3.26 16.65
CA ALA A 431 6.39 4.10 17.83
C ALA A 431 5.22 4.15 18.83
N MET A 432 3.98 4.07 18.35
CA MET A 432 2.79 4.06 19.21
C MET A 432 2.62 2.75 19.97
N LEU A 433 2.91 1.63 19.31
CA LEU A 433 2.80 0.31 19.93
C LEU A 433 3.94 0.10 20.94
N SER A 434 5.13 0.64 20.67
CA SER A 434 6.34 0.54 21.52
C SER A 434 6.35 1.30 22.84
N LYS A 435 5.21 1.80 23.31
CA LYS A 435 5.06 2.54 24.57
C LYS A 435 4.16 1.79 25.55
#